data_AF-A0A421DW44-F1
#
_entry.id   AF-A0A421DW44-F1
#
_cell.length_a   1.000
_cell.length_b   1.000
_cell.length_c   1.000
_cell.angle_alpha   90.00
_cell.angle_beta   90.00
_cell.angle_gamma   90.00
#
_symmetry.space_group_name_H-M   'P 1'
#
loop_
_entity.id
_entity.type
_entity.pdbx_description
1 polymer ?
#
loop_
_entity_poly.entity_id
_entity_poly.type
_entity_poly.pdbx_seq_one_letter_code
_entity_poly.pdbx_strand_id
1 'polypeptide(L)'
;MTLITSSIAFLRTLLILGVSIGIDLFLLLQLPILSPSMTMAGLAVVSGLAVASGVTLVQYVETTLERSTPEGLLTAYAESITPEVYRQRAVTSRQNGSKLHPMHELHSAIMSGLSNGEWATAENGLLKFKNVSIRVIESLGKEGKRRRTDPVSGYYFEDPLKEYLPRIAAQALDDGESDTAHQTVRSMQEVGEAGLAHYFPLVLSPIASGLSRIMREAPDGDEGNSIRGECLGVYSTLTVQAAEQPAPSSVRTLLSLYAGQFRKLLGRDREPWLCRQYLNEFFQRTIAPAHKKTIEQYGQFIAESDIDWASKTQPRDTEGIAPYRLLFTYRQYSVDVIGYILDYYTRNEEWPMNLRTLQDVWTSLIIQTFGTGEYARAMCRSYIDLAYVVCQLEKEHRRDWATELAILQDNYPSQDCIDDAFRLALDKGITPAFEAETQRVTTANDERWFFNKIMDLPHPDMTEYEAWVREFKKSVDECRQPETG
;
A
#
# COMPACT_ATOMS: atom_id res chain seq x y z
N MET A 1 35.08 -4.02 -21.16
CA MET A 1 35.15 -2.88 -22.10
C MET A 1 34.49 -1.71 -21.39
N THR A 2 35.29 -0.77 -20.89
CA THR A 2 34.85 0.24 -19.89
C THR A 2 33.82 1.19 -20.49
N LEU A 3 32.71 1.42 -19.77
CA LEU A 3 31.62 2.36 -20.10
C LEU A 3 32.10 3.77 -20.49
N ILE A 4 33.33 4.11 -20.10
CA ILE A 4 34.05 5.34 -20.39
C ILE A 4 34.38 5.47 -21.89
N THR A 5 34.71 4.37 -22.57
CA THR A 5 35.15 4.37 -23.98
C THR A 5 34.00 4.34 -25.01
N SER A 6 32.79 3.98 -24.60
CA SER A 6 31.60 3.87 -25.48
C SER A 6 30.67 5.08 -25.40
N SER A 7 31.07 6.14 -24.72
CA SER A 7 30.29 7.38 -24.57
C SER A 7 30.30 8.19 -25.87
N ILE A 8 29.13 8.61 -26.35
CA ILE A 8 28.97 9.50 -27.53
C ILE A 8 29.77 10.80 -27.34
N ALA A 9 29.95 11.25 -26.10
CA ALA A 9 30.76 12.42 -25.77
C ALA A 9 32.26 12.16 -26.03
N PHE A 10 32.79 10.98 -25.68
CA PHE A 10 34.19 10.61 -25.97
C PHE A 10 34.47 10.64 -27.47
N LEU A 11 33.57 10.05 -28.26
CA LEU A 11 33.72 10.02 -29.73
C LEU A 11 33.67 11.43 -30.33
N ARG A 12 32.78 12.30 -29.83
CA ARG A 12 32.68 13.71 -30.28
C ARG A 12 33.93 14.50 -29.92
N THR A 13 34.42 14.40 -28.68
CA THR A 13 35.62 15.12 -28.23
C THR A 13 36.86 14.66 -28.99
N LEU A 14 37.03 13.35 -29.20
CA LEU A 14 38.13 12.79 -29.99
C LEU A 14 38.07 13.26 -31.45
N LEU A 15 36.88 13.32 -32.04
CA LEU A 15 36.69 13.73 -33.43
C LEU A 15 36.94 15.24 -33.60
N ILE A 16 36.45 16.09 -32.69
CA ILE A 16 36.70 17.53 -32.71
C ILE A 16 38.20 17.82 -32.53
N LEU A 17 38.85 17.15 -31.57
CA LEU A 17 40.29 17.29 -31.34
C LEU A 17 41.10 16.83 -32.55
N GLY A 18 40.76 15.68 -33.14
CA GLY A 18 41.42 15.14 -34.32
C GLY A 18 41.27 16.05 -35.55
N VAL A 19 40.08 16.63 -35.74
CA VAL A 19 39.84 17.61 -36.81
C VAL A 19 40.60 18.91 -36.54
N SER A 20 40.66 19.40 -35.30
CA SER A 20 41.43 20.59 -34.94
C SER A 20 42.92 20.42 -35.24
N ILE A 21 43.52 19.31 -34.79
CA ILE A 21 44.92 18.98 -35.07
C ILE A 21 45.17 18.85 -36.58
N GLY A 22 44.24 18.23 -37.31
CA GLY A 22 44.32 18.08 -38.77
C GLY A 22 44.29 19.41 -39.51
N ILE A 23 43.42 20.34 -39.09
CA ILE A 23 43.31 21.69 -39.66
C ILE A 23 44.57 22.51 -39.35
N ASP A 24 45.09 22.43 -38.13
CA ASP A 24 46.31 23.12 -37.71
C ASP A 24 47.53 22.66 -38.51
N LEU A 25 47.70 21.34 -38.67
CA LEU A 25 48.75 20.76 -39.53
C LEU A 25 48.60 21.16 -41.00
N PHE A 26 47.37 21.17 -41.51
CA PHE A 26 47.10 21.58 -42.90
C PHE A 26 47.44 23.05 -43.16
N LEU A 27 47.07 23.95 -42.24
CA LEU A 27 47.41 25.37 -42.31
C LEU A 27 48.93 25.60 -42.18
N LEU A 28 49.60 24.87 -41.29
CA LEU A 28 51.06 24.93 -41.14
C LEU A 28 51.80 24.50 -42.42
N LEU A 29 51.29 23.49 -43.13
CA LEU A 29 51.88 23.00 -44.39
C LEU A 29 51.63 23.95 -45.58
N GLN A 30 50.54 24.74 -45.56
CA GLN A 30 50.13 25.64 -46.65
C GLN A 30 50.59 27.10 -46.45
N LEU A 31 51.15 27.44 -45.28
CA LEU A 31 51.68 28.78 -44.95
C LEU A 31 52.55 29.45 -46.04
N PRO A 32 53.42 28.75 -46.79
CA PRO A 32 54.26 29.38 -47.81
C PRO A 32 53.50 29.90 -49.04
N ILE A 33 52.24 29.51 -49.22
CA ILE A 33 51.47 29.70 -50.47
C ILE A 33 50.24 30.61 -50.27
N LEU A 34 49.86 30.91 -49.02
CA LEU A 34 48.61 31.60 -48.68
C LEU A 34 48.75 33.13 -48.63
N SER A 35 47.73 33.82 -49.14
CA SER A 35 47.63 35.30 -49.07
C SER A 35 47.33 35.78 -47.64
N PRO A 36 47.75 37.01 -47.25
CA PRO A 36 47.59 37.53 -45.88
C PRO A 36 46.14 37.51 -45.36
N SER A 37 45.16 37.78 -46.23
CA SER A 37 43.74 37.75 -45.89
C SER A 37 43.23 36.33 -45.61
N MET A 38 43.74 35.32 -46.33
CA MET A 38 43.41 33.92 -46.07
C MET A 38 44.07 33.41 -44.79
N THR A 39 45.27 33.89 -44.48
CA THR A 39 45.97 33.57 -43.22
C THR A 39 45.20 34.11 -42.01
N MET A 40 44.67 35.34 -42.07
CA MET A 40 43.81 35.92 -41.03
C MET A 40 42.49 35.15 -40.84
N ALA A 41 41.83 34.76 -41.93
CA ALA A 41 40.62 33.94 -41.87
C ALA A 41 40.90 32.55 -41.29
N GLY A 42 42.00 31.91 -41.70
CA GLY A 42 42.45 30.62 -41.16
C GLY A 42 42.77 30.71 -39.67
N LEU A 43 43.45 31.78 -39.23
CA LEU A 43 43.74 32.02 -37.82
C LEU A 43 42.45 32.16 -36.99
N ALA A 44 41.43 32.86 -37.49
CA ALA A 44 40.15 32.99 -36.81
C ALA A 44 39.42 31.64 -36.68
N VAL A 45 39.44 30.82 -37.74
CA VAL A 45 38.83 29.47 -37.74
C VAL A 45 39.55 28.56 -36.74
N VAL A 46 40.89 28.54 -36.75
CA VAL A 46 41.70 27.77 -35.81
C VAL A 46 41.47 28.22 -34.38
N SER A 47 41.43 29.53 -34.14
CA SER A 47 41.15 30.09 -32.82
C SER A 47 39.76 29.67 -32.32
N GLY A 48 38.75 29.70 -33.19
CA GLY A 48 37.41 29.23 -32.88
C GLY A 48 37.36 27.72 -32.57
N LEU A 49 38.07 26.91 -33.36
CA LEU A 49 38.19 25.47 -33.13
C LEU A 49 38.94 25.14 -31.84
N ALA A 50 39.99 25.89 -31.51
CA ALA A 50 40.74 25.73 -30.27
C ALA A 50 39.87 26.05 -29.04
N VAL A 51 39.09 27.13 -29.09
CA VAL A 51 38.12 27.47 -28.03
C VAL A 51 37.04 26.38 -27.91
N ALA A 52 36.45 25.95 -29.04
CA ALA A 52 35.44 24.89 -29.03
C ALA A 52 35.98 23.56 -28.49
N SER A 53 37.22 23.20 -28.86
CA SER A 53 37.93 22.03 -28.35
C SER A 53 38.23 22.14 -26.86
N GLY A 54 38.64 23.32 -26.39
CA GLY A 54 38.83 23.61 -24.97
C GLY A 54 37.55 23.46 -24.17
N VAL A 55 36.43 24.02 -24.65
CA VAL A 55 35.12 23.89 -23.99
C VAL A 55 34.66 22.43 -23.94
N THR A 56 34.79 21.68 -25.04
CA THR A 56 34.42 20.25 -25.06
C THR A 56 35.34 19.39 -24.20
N LEU A 57 36.62 19.74 -24.08
CA LEU A 57 37.55 19.08 -23.17
C LEU A 57 37.18 19.33 -21.70
N VAL A 58 36.86 20.58 -21.34
CA VAL A 58 36.41 20.92 -19.98
C VAL A 58 35.13 20.16 -19.62
N GLN A 59 34.12 20.17 -20.49
CA GLN A 59 32.89 19.40 -20.30
C GLN A 59 33.16 17.89 -20.16
N TYR A 60 34.10 17.35 -20.94
CA TYR A 60 34.51 15.96 -20.83
C TYR A 60 35.20 15.66 -19.50
N VAL A 61 36.11 16.52 -19.05
CA VAL A 61 36.80 16.37 -17.76
C VAL A 61 35.81 16.45 -16.60
N GLU A 62 34.89 17.42 -16.60
CA GLU A 62 33.83 17.54 -15.59
C GLU A 62 32.95 16.29 -15.57
N THR A 63 32.45 15.85 -16.73
CA THR A 63 31.61 14.64 -16.82
C THR A 63 32.37 13.38 -16.39
N THR A 64 33.68 13.30 -16.67
CA THR A 64 34.52 12.15 -16.31
C THR A 64 34.81 12.14 -14.82
N LEU A 65 35.09 13.29 -14.21
CA LEU A 65 35.28 13.43 -12.78
C LEU A 65 33.99 13.10 -12.01
N GLU A 66 32.85 13.61 -12.46
CA GLU A 66 31.54 13.26 -11.90
C GLU A 66 31.31 11.74 -11.99
N ARG A 67 31.52 11.13 -13.16
CA ARG A 67 31.36 9.67 -13.36
C ARG A 67 32.46 8.80 -12.74
N SER A 68 33.44 9.41 -12.07
CA SER A 68 34.47 8.67 -11.33
C SER A 68 34.11 8.51 -9.85
N THR A 69 33.10 9.22 -9.34
CA THR A 69 32.55 8.97 -7.99
C THR A 69 31.49 7.86 -8.04
N PRO A 70 31.29 7.11 -6.93
CA PRO A 70 30.19 6.16 -6.81
C PRO A 70 28.83 6.80 -7.12
N GLU A 71 28.58 8.05 -6.69
CA GLU A 71 27.29 8.71 -6.96
C GLU A 71 27.10 9.08 -8.43
N GLY A 72 28.16 9.51 -9.12
CA GLY A 72 28.07 9.81 -10.55
C GLY A 72 27.93 8.56 -11.42
N LEU A 73 28.51 7.42 -11.00
CA LEU A 73 28.26 6.13 -11.64
C LEU A 73 26.80 5.70 -11.47
N LEU A 74 26.24 5.81 -10.26
CA LEU A 74 24.84 5.51 -9.99
C LEU A 74 23.88 6.42 -10.77
N THR A 75 24.20 7.71 -10.83
CA THR A 75 23.43 8.69 -11.60
C THR A 75 23.45 8.36 -13.09
N ALA A 76 24.63 8.13 -13.66
CA ALA A 76 24.77 7.78 -15.07
C ALA A 76 24.05 6.45 -15.40
N TYR A 77 24.10 5.47 -14.49
CA TYR A 77 23.38 4.21 -14.66
C TYR A 77 21.85 4.43 -14.62
N ALA A 78 21.35 5.14 -13.61
CA ALA A 78 19.92 5.43 -13.46
C ALA A 78 19.37 6.23 -14.65
N GLU A 79 20.14 7.18 -15.19
CA GLU A 79 19.79 7.93 -16.39
C GLU A 79 19.81 7.08 -17.66
N SER A 80 20.67 6.07 -17.72
CA SER A 80 20.72 5.13 -18.86
C SER A 80 19.50 4.21 -18.92
N ILE A 81 18.80 3.99 -17.79
CA ILE A 81 17.58 3.18 -17.74
C ILE A 81 16.39 4.04 -18.16
N THR A 82 16.17 4.13 -19.47
CA THR A 82 14.94 4.71 -20.01
C THR A 82 13.77 3.73 -19.86
N PRO A 83 12.50 4.20 -19.87
CA PRO A 83 11.34 3.32 -19.75
C PRO A 83 11.29 2.20 -20.81
N GLU A 84 11.69 2.49 -22.05
CA GLU A 84 11.75 1.50 -23.12
C GLU A 84 12.83 0.44 -22.85
N VAL A 85 14.03 0.87 -22.42
CA VAL A 85 15.14 -0.02 -22.05
C VAL A 85 14.76 -0.87 -20.85
N TYR A 86 14.12 -0.29 -19.84
CA TYR A 86 13.61 -0.99 -18.67
C TYR A 86 12.67 -2.12 -19.08
N ARG A 87 11.66 -1.79 -19.89
CA ARG A 87 10.67 -2.76 -20.37
C ARG A 87 11.34 -3.92 -21.11
N GLN A 88 12.19 -3.60 -22.08
CA GLN A 88 12.87 -4.61 -22.88
C GLN A 88 13.72 -5.54 -22.01
N ARG A 89 14.47 -4.97 -21.05
CA ARG A 89 15.31 -5.76 -20.12
C ARG A 89 14.47 -6.60 -19.17
N ALA A 90 13.37 -6.07 -18.63
CA ALA A 90 12.47 -6.80 -17.74
C ALA A 90 11.82 -8.00 -18.45
N VAL A 91 11.33 -7.82 -19.68
CA VAL A 91 10.78 -8.91 -20.51
C VAL A 91 11.86 -9.97 -20.81
N THR A 92 13.06 -9.52 -21.19
CA THR A 92 14.16 -10.42 -21.52
C THR A 92 14.66 -11.21 -20.30
N SER A 93 14.69 -10.57 -19.13
CA SER A 93 15.01 -11.18 -17.84
C SER A 93 14.04 -12.30 -17.53
N ARG A 94 12.73 -12.05 -17.68
CA ARG A 94 11.70 -13.05 -17.45
C ARG A 94 11.77 -14.23 -18.43
N GLN A 95 11.94 -13.96 -19.72
CA GLN A 95 11.92 -15.01 -20.76
C GLN A 95 13.13 -15.93 -20.71
N ASN A 96 14.31 -15.39 -20.38
CA ASN A 96 15.54 -16.16 -20.43
C ASN A 96 15.97 -16.74 -19.08
N GLY A 97 15.33 -16.34 -17.97
CA GLY A 97 15.59 -16.83 -16.60
C GLY A 97 17.00 -16.56 -16.04
N SER A 98 17.97 -16.22 -16.89
CA SER A 98 19.40 -16.05 -16.59
C SER A 98 19.85 -14.60 -16.58
N LYS A 99 19.05 -13.68 -17.15
CA LYS A 99 19.36 -12.25 -17.14
C LYS A 99 18.75 -11.57 -15.92
N LEU A 100 19.57 -10.80 -15.21
CA LEU A 100 19.18 -10.06 -14.03
C LEU A 100 18.16 -8.96 -14.37
N HIS A 101 17.30 -8.66 -13.41
CA HIS A 101 16.31 -7.59 -13.53
C HIS A 101 17.02 -6.23 -13.75
N PRO A 102 16.48 -5.29 -14.55
CA PRO A 102 17.14 -3.99 -14.79
C PRO A 102 17.43 -3.16 -13.53
N MET A 103 16.70 -3.38 -12.44
CA MET A 103 16.97 -2.73 -11.13
C MET A 103 18.06 -3.41 -10.30
N HIS A 104 18.60 -4.54 -10.75
CA HIS A 104 19.53 -5.34 -9.97
C HIS A 104 20.84 -4.60 -9.67
N GLU A 105 21.39 -3.86 -10.63
CA GLU A 105 22.64 -3.10 -10.40
C GLU A 105 22.46 -2.01 -9.33
N LEU A 106 21.31 -1.31 -9.34
CA LEU A 106 20.99 -0.33 -8.30
C LEU A 106 20.84 -1.03 -6.94
N HIS A 107 20.12 -2.15 -6.88
CA HIS A 107 20.02 -2.95 -5.66
C HIS A 107 21.40 -3.40 -5.14
N SER A 108 22.26 -3.95 -6.01
CA SER A 108 23.59 -4.44 -5.64
C SER A 108 24.49 -3.31 -5.14
N ALA A 109 24.41 -2.12 -5.73
CA ALA A 109 25.15 -0.97 -5.24
C ALA A 109 24.65 -0.48 -3.87
N ILE A 110 23.33 -0.46 -3.64
CA ILE A 110 22.76 -0.12 -2.32
C ILE A 110 23.23 -1.12 -1.27
N MET A 111 23.11 -2.42 -1.55
CA MET A 111 23.53 -3.49 -0.65
C MET A 111 25.04 -3.43 -0.35
N SER A 112 25.87 -3.14 -1.36
CA SER A 112 27.30 -2.94 -1.16
C SER A 112 27.58 -1.70 -0.32
N GLY A 113 26.84 -0.62 -0.51
CA GLY A 113 26.95 0.60 0.30
C GLY A 113 26.65 0.32 1.76
N LEU A 114 25.55 -0.37 2.05
CA LEU A 114 25.18 -0.80 3.40
C LEU A 114 26.27 -1.67 4.03
N SER A 115 26.67 -2.74 3.32
CA SER A 115 27.67 -3.71 3.83
C SER A 115 29.04 -3.08 4.11
N ASN A 116 29.38 -1.99 3.43
CA ASN A 116 30.65 -1.27 3.61
C ASN A 116 30.54 -0.08 4.57
N GLY A 117 29.36 0.20 5.14
CA GLY A 117 29.12 1.39 5.97
C GLY A 117 29.09 2.71 5.18
N GLU A 118 28.95 2.66 3.86
CA GLU A 118 28.82 3.82 2.98
C GLU A 118 27.35 4.24 2.86
N TRP A 119 26.76 4.70 3.96
CA TRP A 119 25.31 4.98 4.05
C TRP A 119 24.84 6.04 3.04
N ALA A 120 25.65 7.07 2.79
CA ALA A 120 25.34 8.08 1.77
C ALA A 120 25.24 7.47 0.35
N THR A 121 26.09 6.50 0.02
CA THR A 121 26.01 5.76 -1.26
C THR A 121 24.72 4.94 -1.32
N ALA A 122 24.36 4.26 -0.23
CA ALA A 122 23.14 3.47 -0.13
C ALA A 122 21.87 4.34 -0.27
N GLU A 123 21.81 5.46 0.44
CA GLU A 123 20.69 6.40 0.37
C GLU A 123 20.54 7.01 -1.03
N ASN A 124 21.66 7.43 -1.65
CA ASN A 124 21.64 7.93 -3.02
C ASN A 124 21.15 6.86 -4.00
N GLY A 125 21.65 5.62 -3.86
CA GLY A 125 21.21 4.48 -4.65
C GLY A 125 19.71 4.23 -4.52
N LEU A 126 19.16 4.30 -3.30
CA LEU A 126 17.73 4.15 -3.03
C LEU A 126 16.90 5.29 -3.66
N LEU A 127 17.38 6.53 -3.59
CA LEU A 127 16.75 7.67 -4.26
C LEU A 127 16.72 7.47 -5.79
N LYS A 128 17.81 6.99 -6.39
CA LYS A 128 17.83 6.64 -7.82
C LYS A 128 16.89 5.49 -8.15
N PHE A 129 16.83 4.47 -7.30
CA PHE A 129 15.91 3.33 -7.45
C PHE A 129 14.46 3.81 -7.51
N LYS A 130 14.07 4.67 -6.57
CA LYS A 130 12.75 5.31 -6.52
C LYS A 130 12.47 6.12 -7.79
N ASN A 131 13.39 7.00 -8.17
CA ASN A 131 13.23 7.89 -9.32
C ASN A 131 13.13 7.15 -10.66
N VAL A 132 13.87 6.04 -10.82
CA VAL A 132 13.72 5.16 -12.00
C VAL A 132 12.34 4.51 -11.99
N SER A 133 11.90 3.99 -10.84
CA SER A 133 10.60 3.33 -10.71
C SER A 133 9.43 4.26 -11.06
N ILE A 134 9.40 5.46 -10.47
CA ILE A 134 8.36 6.47 -10.74
C ILE A 134 8.36 6.88 -12.22
N ARG A 135 9.53 7.15 -12.81
CA ARG A 135 9.65 7.54 -14.23
C ARG A 135 9.15 6.46 -15.18
N VAL A 136 9.42 5.18 -14.87
CA VAL A 136 8.93 4.04 -15.66
C VAL A 136 7.40 3.93 -15.52
N ILE A 137 6.86 4.04 -14.30
CA ILE A 137 5.42 4.04 -14.04
C ILE A 137 4.71 5.17 -14.80
N GLU A 138 5.23 6.39 -14.73
CA GLU A 138 4.70 7.55 -15.45
C GLU A 138 4.63 7.31 -16.96
N SER A 139 5.70 6.75 -17.54
CA SER A 139 5.75 6.43 -18.97
C SER A 139 4.73 5.36 -19.34
N LEU A 140 4.65 4.28 -18.55
CA LEU A 140 3.69 3.20 -18.77
C LEU A 140 2.24 3.68 -18.63
N GLY A 141 1.98 4.58 -17.68
CA GLY A 141 0.66 5.20 -17.50
C GLY A 141 0.25 6.09 -18.68
N LYS A 142 1.19 6.88 -19.24
CA LYS A 142 0.96 7.72 -20.44
C LYS A 142 0.66 6.89 -21.70
N GLU A 143 1.22 5.68 -21.81
CA GLU A 143 0.92 4.73 -22.89
C GLU A 143 -0.49 4.07 -22.76
N GLY A 144 -1.19 4.38 -21.67
CA GLY A 144 -2.41 3.77 -21.10
C GLY A 144 -3.72 3.80 -21.89
N LYS A 145 -3.68 3.76 -23.23
CA LYS A 145 -4.84 3.29 -24.05
C LYS A 145 -4.50 2.17 -25.04
N ARG A 146 -3.22 1.87 -25.32
CA ARG A 146 -2.84 0.91 -26.37
C ARG A 146 -2.38 -0.47 -25.87
N ARG A 147 -2.06 -0.67 -24.59
CA ARG A 147 -1.39 -1.91 -24.12
C ARG A 147 -1.80 -2.41 -22.72
N ARG A 148 -3.09 -2.36 -22.35
CA ARG A 148 -3.63 -3.18 -21.23
C ARG A 148 -3.50 -4.70 -21.46
N THR A 149 -3.01 -5.10 -22.63
CA THR A 149 -2.80 -6.46 -23.10
C THR A 149 -1.35 -6.94 -22.96
N ASP A 150 -0.43 -6.17 -22.38
CA ASP A 150 0.93 -6.66 -22.15
C ASP A 150 0.95 -7.70 -21.01
N PRO A 151 1.10 -9.00 -21.33
CA PRO A 151 1.02 -10.06 -20.34
C PRO A 151 2.19 -10.02 -19.35
N VAL A 152 3.23 -9.23 -19.62
CA VAL A 152 4.43 -9.13 -18.79
C VAL A 152 4.38 -7.95 -17.81
N SER A 153 3.38 -7.07 -17.95
CA SER A 153 3.24 -5.84 -17.14
C SER A 153 3.22 -6.08 -15.63
N GLY A 154 2.66 -7.20 -15.17
CA GLY A 154 2.68 -7.58 -13.74
C GLY A 154 4.07 -7.91 -13.19
N TYR A 155 5.04 -8.24 -14.04
CA TYR A 155 6.40 -8.63 -13.64
C TYR A 155 7.37 -7.45 -13.58
N TYR A 156 7.03 -6.30 -14.17
CA TYR A 156 7.94 -5.15 -14.26
C TYR A 156 8.41 -4.64 -12.91
N PHE A 157 7.63 -4.85 -11.86
CA PHE A 157 7.93 -4.39 -10.52
C PHE A 157 7.83 -5.50 -9.47
N GLU A 158 7.74 -6.76 -9.89
CA GLU A 158 7.66 -7.87 -8.94
C GLU A 158 8.94 -7.96 -8.10
N ASP A 159 10.09 -8.26 -8.71
CA ASP A 159 11.36 -8.37 -7.94
C ASP A 159 11.75 -7.05 -7.24
N PRO A 160 11.69 -5.88 -7.89
CA PRO A 160 12.03 -4.61 -7.25
C PRO A 160 11.29 -4.36 -5.92
N LEU A 161 9.98 -4.57 -5.90
CA LEU A 161 9.13 -4.16 -4.78
C LEU A 161 8.89 -5.29 -3.78
N LYS A 162 8.91 -6.55 -4.22
CA LYS A 162 8.68 -7.74 -3.38
C LYS A 162 9.96 -8.32 -2.78
N GLU A 163 11.09 -8.16 -3.46
CA GLU A 163 12.37 -8.77 -3.06
C GLU A 163 13.45 -7.74 -2.73
N TYR A 164 13.75 -6.80 -3.64
CA TYR A 164 14.91 -5.92 -3.50
C TYR A 164 14.74 -4.88 -2.39
N LEU A 165 13.68 -4.07 -2.42
CA LEU A 165 13.44 -3.07 -1.36
C LEU A 165 13.30 -3.72 0.03
N PRO A 166 12.55 -4.83 0.22
CA PRO A 166 12.51 -5.49 1.52
C PRO A 166 13.86 -5.97 2.03
N ARG A 167 14.74 -6.48 1.15
CA ARG A 167 16.10 -6.89 1.55
C ARG A 167 16.98 -5.71 1.93
N ILE A 168 16.85 -4.57 1.24
CA ILE A 168 17.54 -3.34 1.59
C ILE A 168 17.11 -2.88 2.99
N ALA A 169 15.80 -2.88 3.28
CA ALA A 169 15.30 -2.53 4.60
C ALA A 169 15.80 -3.49 5.69
N ALA A 170 15.78 -4.80 5.43
CA ALA A 170 16.28 -5.80 6.39
C ALA A 170 17.78 -5.61 6.67
N GLN A 171 18.60 -5.47 5.62
CA GLN A 171 20.04 -5.25 5.78
C GLN A 171 20.34 -3.93 6.51
N ALA A 172 19.61 -2.86 6.19
CA ALA A 172 19.78 -1.58 6.87
C ALA A 172 19.48 -1.70 8.37
N LEU A 173 18.45 -2.46 8.76
CA LEU A 173 18.16 -2.72 10.17
C LEU A 173 19.24 -3.59 10.83
N ASP A 174 19.75 -4.62 10.14
CA ASP A 174 20.83 -5.47 10.65
C ASP A 174 22.14 -4.68 10.88
N ASP A 175 22.39 -3.67 10.05
CA ASP A 175 23.56 -2.78 10.12
C ASP A 175 23.33 -1.56 11.05
N GLY A 176 22.17 -1.44 11.70
CA GLY A 176 21.81 -0.35 12.61
C GLY A 176 21.44 0.98 11.94
N GLU A 177 21.24 1.00 10.63
CA GLU A 177 20.92 2.18 9.82
C GLU A 177 19.40 2.33 9.63
N SER A 178 18.71 2.63 10.74
CA SER A 178 17.24 2.76 10.77
C SER A 178 16.68 3.76 9.76
N ASP A 179 17.38 4.88 9.52
CA ASP A 179 16.93 5.91 8.57
C ASP A 179 16.83 5.37 7.14
N THR A 180 17.77 4.53 6.71
CA THR A 180 17.71 3.91 5.37
C THR A 180 16.57 2.88 5.27
N ALA A 181 16.29 2.15 6.36
CA ALA A 181 15.14 1.25 6.41
C ALA A 181 13.81 2.01 6.28
N HIS A 182 13.65 3.10 7.04
CA HIS A 182 12.49 3.99 6.96
C HIS A 182 12.34 4.63 5.57
N GLN A 183 13.44 5.13 5.00
CA GLN A 183 13.45 5.69 3.64
C GLN A 183 13.07 4.66 2.57
N THR A 184 13.36 3.38 2.82
CA THR A 184 12.96 2.28 1.93
C THR A 184 11.44 2.09 1.93
N VAL A 185 10.82 2.11 3.11
CA VAL A 185 9.36 2.04 3.25
C VAL A 185 8.68 3.26 2.60
N ARG A 186 9.21 4.47 2.82
CA ARG A 186 8.72 5.70 2.14
C ARG A 186 8.86 5.63 0.63
N SER A 187 9.97 5.08 0.13
CA SER A 187 10.16 4.89 -1.31
C SER A 187 9.12 3.92 -1.89
N MET A 188 8.75 2.87 -1.17
CA MET A 188 7.65 1.99 -1.57
C MET A 188 6.30 2.71 -1.59
N GLN A 189 6.04 3.58 -0.61
CA GLN A 189 4.85 4.43 -0.60
C GLN A 189 4.81 5.31 -1.85
N GLU A 190 5.81 6.15 -2.08
CA GLU A 190 5.85 7.09 -3.21
C GLU A 190 5.71 6.38 -4.58
N VAL A 191 6.32 5.19 -4.72
CA VAL A 191 6.15 4.35 -5.93
C VAL A 191 4.71 3.85 -6.06
N GLY A 192 4.05 3.48 -4.97
CA GLY A 192 2.64 3.09 -4.95
C GLY A 192 1.71 4.25 -5.29
N GLU A 193 1.97 5.43 -4.73
CA GLU A 193 1.24 6.66 -5.00
C GLU A 193 1.38 7.07 -6.47
N ALA A 194 2.59 7.00 -7.05
CA ALA A 194 2.80 7.20 -8.47
C ALA A 194 2.04 6.16 -9.32
N GLY A 195 2.04 4.89 -8.88
CA GLY A 195 1.26 3.83 -9.51
C GLY A 195 -0.23 4.17 -9.58
N LEU A 196 -0.80 4.70 -8.50
CA LEU A 196 -2.19 5.18 -8.46
C LEU A 196 -2.38 6.43 -9.33
N ALA A 197 -1.56 7.47 -9.16
CA ALA A 197 -1.68 8.73 -9.91
C ALA A 197 -1.64 8.54 -11.44
N HIS A 198 -0.92 7.52 -11.91
CA HIS A 198 -0.79 7.19 -13.33
C HIS A 198 -1.61 5.98 -13.79
N TYR A 199 -2.64 5.58 -13.03
CA TYR A 199 -3.56 4.48 -13.36
C TYR A 199 -2.85 3.15 -13.68
N PHE A 200 -1.75 2.88 -12.98
CA PHE A 200 -0.97 1.67 -13.06
C PHE A 200 -0.98 0.92 -11.70
N PRO A 201 -2.14 0.44 -11.23
CA PRO A 201 -2.29 -0.14 -9.89
C PRO A 201 -1.64 -1.53 -9.74
N LEU A 202 -0.98 -2.05 -10.78
CA LEU A 202 -0.27 -3.34 -10.78
C LEU A 202 0.92 -3.36 -9.80
N VAL A 203 1.48 -2.21 -9.46
CA VAL A 203 2.58 -2.11 -8.48
C VAL A 203 2.12 -2.36 -7.04
N LEU A 204 0.83 -2.21 -6.75
CA LEU A 204 0.31 -2.28 -5.38
C LEU A 204 0.41 -3.67 -4.77
N SER A 205 0.24 -4.74 -5.57
CA SER A 205 0.37 -6.11 -5.05
C SER A 205 1.81 -6.48 -4.67
N PRO A 206 2.83 -6.19 -5.51
CA PRO A 206 4.24 -6.29 -5.11
C PRO A 206 4.58 -5.44 -3.89
N ILE A 207 4.12 -4.18 -3.82
CA ILE A 207 4.33 -3.30 -2.65
C ILE A 207 3.75 -3.92 -1.39
N ALA A 208 2.49 -4.33 -1.44
CA ALA A 208 1.80 -4.96 -0.33
C ALA A 208 2.54 -6.23 0.15
N SER A 209 3.12 -7.00 -0.78
CA SER A 209 3.92 -8.19 -0.43
C SER A 209 5.25 -7.82 0.21
N GLY A 210 5.93 -6.79 -0.31
CA GLY A 210 7.19 -6.30 0.24
C GLY A 210 7.05 -5.69 1.63
N LEU A 211 6.01 -4.88 1.88
CA LEU A 211 5.70 -4.34 3.21
C LEU A 211 5.48 -5.45 4.25
N SER A 212 4.69 -6.47 3.89
CA SER A 212 4.46 -7.67 4.71
C SER A 212 5.77 -8.40 5.05
N ARG A 213 6.72 -8.40 4.11
CA ARG A 213 8.04 -8.98 4.33
C ARG A 213 8.89 -8.14 5.28
N ILE A 214 8.96 -6.82 5.08
CA ILE A 214 9.68 -5.89 5.98
C ILE A 214 9.17 -6.05 7.41
N MET A 215 7.85 -6.05 7.60
CA MET A 215 7.25 -6.22 8.94
C MET A 215 7.61 -7.56 9.61
N ARG A 216 7.75 -8.62 8.83
CA ARG A 216 8.11 -9.96 9.31
C ARG A 216 9.59 -10.06 9.68
N GLU A 217 10.45 -9.39 8.92
CA GLU A 217 11.91 -9.41 9.07
C GLU A 217 12.42 -8.34 10.06
N ALA A 218 11.59 -7.34 10.37
CA ALA A 218 11.91 -6.34 11.39
C ALA A 218 12.26 -7.00 12.74
N PRO A 219 13.25 -6.47 13.48
CA PRO A 219 13.64 -7.00 14.79
C PRO A 219 12.56 -6.77 15.86
N ASP A 220 12.79 -7.30 17.06
CA ASP A 220 12.00 -6.95 18.24
C ASP A 220 12.57 -5.70 18.92
N GLY A 221 11.73 -4.97 19.64
CA GLY A 221 12.08 -3.68 20.25
C GLY A 221 11.58 -2.47 19.45
N ASP A 222 12.00 -1.28 19.89
CA ASP A 222 11.44 0.00 19.44
C ASP A 222 11.68 0.27 17.95
N GLU A 223 12.88 -0.02 17.42
CA GLU A 223 13.20 0.17 16.00
C GLU A 223 12.33 -0.72 15.11
N GLY A 224 12.21 -2.01 15.47
CA GLY A 224 11.34 -2.94 14.76
C GLY A 224 9.85 -2.58 14.87
N ASN A 225 9.41 -2.02 15.99
CA ASN A 225 8.04 -1.53 16.16
C ASN A 225 7.80 -0.25 15.35
N SER A 226 8.79 0.64 15.28
CA SER A 226 8.75 1.87 14.48
C SER A 226 8.55 1.55 13.00
N ILE A 227 9.39 0.67 12.42
CA ILE A 227 9.30 0.31 10.99
C ILE A 227 8.01 -0.44 10.66
N ARG A 228 7.50 -1.28 11.58
CA ARG A 228 6.18 -1.92 11.43
C ARG A 228 5.07 -0.87 11.41
N GLY A 229 5.11 0.12 12.30
CA GLY A 229 4.16 1.23 12.31
C GLY A 229 4.16 2.00 10.99
N GLU A 230 5.34 2.29 10.43
CA GLU A 230 5.43 2.97 9.14
C GLU A 230 4.86 2.11 8.00
N CYS A 231 5.17 0.80 7.95
CA CYS A 231 4.59 -0.11 6.96
C CYS A 231 3.04 -0.12 7.02
N LEU A 232 2.47 -0.11 8.23
CA LEU A 232 1.04 -0.03 8.42
C LEU A 232 0.45 1.30 7.93
N GLY A 233 1.14 2.41 8.21
CA GLY A 233 0.78 3.72 7.65
C GLY A 233 0.79 3.75 6.11
N VAL A 234 1.74 3.04 5.47
CA VAL A 234 1.76 2.90 4.01
C VAL A 234 0.56 2.08 3.52
N TYR A 235 0.22 0.96 4.17
CA TYR A 235 -1.01 0.22 3.83
C TYR A 235 -2.26 1.11 3.95
N SER A 236 -2.36 1.90 5.03
CA SER A 236 -3.47 2.84 5.24
C SER A 236 -3.58 3.82 4.08
N THR A 237 -2.48 4.51 3.78
CA THR A 237 -2.42 5.57 2.76
C THR A 237 -2.78 5.03 1.38
N LEU A 238 -2.13 3.94 0.96
CA LEU A 238 -2.37 3.35 -0.36
C LEU A 238 -3.78 2.77 -0.50
N THR A 239 -4.37 2.23 0.56
CA THR A 239 -5.76 1.73 0.53
C THR A 239 -6.75 2.88 0.35
N VAL A 240 -6.57 3.97 1.09
CA VAL A 240 -7.45 5.15 1.03
C VAL A 240 -7.34 5.88 -0.31
N GLN A 241 -6.14 5.93 -0.91
CA GLN A 241 -5.96 6.48 -2.26
C GLN A 241 -6.48 5.53 -3.33
N ALA A 242 -6.26 4.21 -3.18
CA ALA A 242 -6.79 3.22 -4.11
C ALA A 242 -8.32 3.16 -4.09
N ALA A 243 -8.98 3.58 -3.01
CA ALA A 243 -10.43 3.72 -2.95
C ALA A 243 -10.97 4.88 -3.82
N GLU A 244 -10.16 5.90 -4.14
CA GLU A 244 -10.55 7.01 -5.04
C GLU A 244 -10.62 6.58 -6.52
N GLN A 245 -10.00 5.45 -6.83
CA GLN A 245 -9.94 4.91 -8.18
C GLN A 245 -10.65 3.55 -8.21
N PRO A 246 -11.35 3.19 -9.29
CA PRO A 246 -12.03 1.90 -9.38
C PRO A 246 -11.03 0.74 -9.59
N ALA A 247 -10.22 0.42 -8.57
CA ALA A 247 -9.22 -0.65 -8.55
C ALA A 247 -9.50 -1.67 -7.41
N PRO A 248 -10.66 -2.36 -7.43
CA PRO A 248 -11.11 -3.22 -6.33
C PRO A 248 -10.17 -4.39 -6.04
N SER A 249 -9.50 -4.95 -7.06
CA SER A 249 -8.52 -6.02 -6.88
C SER A 249 -7.30 -5.58 -6.08
N SER A 250 -6.85 -4.34 -6.27
CA SER A 250 -5.70 -3.78 -5.56
C SER A 250 -6.04 -3.47 -4.11
N VAL A 251 -7.19 -2.85 -3.86
CA VAL A 251 -7.69 -2.61 -2.48
C VAL A 251 -7.83 -3.93 -1.72
N ARG A 252 -8.42 -4.95 -2.35
CA ARG A 252 -8.54 -6.29 -1.75
C ARG A 252 -7.18 -6.88 -1.38
N THR A 253 -6.17 -6.72 -2.23
CA THR A 253 -4.82 -7.25 -1.99
C THR A 253 -4.13 -6.52 -0.84
N LEU A 254 -4.22 -5.19 -0.80
CA LEU A 254 -3.69 -4.36 0.28
C LEU A 254 -4.31 -4.77 1.62
N LEU A 255 -5.65 -4.79 1.69
CA LEU A 255 -6.36 -5.14 2.93
C LEU A 255 -6.15 -6.59 3.37
N SER A 256 -6.05 -7.54 2.43
CA SER A 256 -5.73 -8.93 2.74
C SER A 256 -4.41 -9.07 3.47
N LEU A 257 -3.37 -8.43 2.95
CA LEU A 257 -2.03 -8.52 3.53
C LEU A 257 -1.90 -7.67 4.80
N TYR A 258 -2.62 -6.54 4.89
CA TYR A 258 -2.72 -5.74 6.11
C TYR A 258 -3.43 -6.53 7.22
N ALA A 259 -4.63 -7.04 6.99
CA ALA A 259 -5.38 -7.86 7.95
C ALA A 259 -4.58 -9.12 8.36
N GLY A 260 -3.88 -9.74 7.41
CA GLY A 260 -2.98 -10.86 7.67
C GLY A 260 -1.82 -10.55 8.63
N GLN A 261 -1.42 -9.27 8.79
CA GLN A 261 -0.45 -8.89 9.82
C GLN A 261 -1.04 -8.98 11.22
N PHE A 262 -2.30 -8.58 11.41
CA PHE A 262 -2.96 -8.67 12.72
C PHE A 262 -3.09 -10.10 13.20
N ARG A 263 -3.35 -11.06 12.31
CA ARG A 263 -3.31 -12.48 12.65
C ARG A 263 -1.98 -12.88 13.32
N LYS A 264 -0.86 -12.36 12.84
CA LYS A 264 0.48 -12.67 13.36
C LYS A 264 0.82 -11.84 14.60
N LEU A 265 0.48 -10.55 14.60
CA LEU A 265 0.78 -9.63 15.71
C LEU A 265 0.00 -10.02 16.96
N LEU A 266 -1.30 -10.28 16.81
CA LEU A 266 -2.17 -10.73 17.89
C LEU A 266 -1.95 -12.21 18.23
N GLY A 267 -1.59 -13.05 17.26
CA GLY A 267 -1.22 -14.44 17.52
C GLY A 267 0.09 -14.64 18.28
N ARG A 268 0.94 -13.60 18.41
CA ARG A 268 2.22 -13.64 19.13
C ARG A 268 2.15 -13.02 20.54
N ASP A 269 0.96 -12.65 21.00
CA ASP A 269 0.73 -12.03 22.31
C ASP A 269 1.66 -10.82 22.57
N ARG A 270 1.82 -9.98 21.55
CA ARG A 270 2.53 -8.69 21.67
C ARG A 270 1.84 -7.80 22.70
N GLU A 271 2.60 -6.84 23.22
CA GLU A 271 2.12 -5.90 24.23
C GLU A 271 0.83 -5.20 23.76
N PRO A 272 -0.22 -5.15 24.61
CA PRO A 272 -1.55 -4.64 24.24
C PRO A 272 -1.54 -3.21 23.70
N TRP A 273 -0.69 -2.34 24.25
CA TRP A 273 -0.61 -0.93 23.83
C TRP A 273 -0.08 -0.78 22.40
N LEU A 274 0.84 -1.65 21.97
CA LEU A 274 1.37 -1.66 20.61
C LEU A 274 0.29 -2.10 19.62
N CYS A 275 -0.45 -3.17 19.98
CA CYS A 275 -1.58 -3.64 19.20
C CYS A 275 -2.66 -2.56 19.07
N ARG A 276 -2.91 -1.80 20.14
CA ARG A 276 -3.90 -0.72 20.17
C ARG A 276 -3.59 0.37 19.14
N GLN A 277 -2.35 0.83 19.06
CA GLN A 277 -1.96 1.84 18.08
C GLN A 277 -2.21 1.36 16.65
N TYR A 278 -1.81 0.12 16.35
CA TYR A 278 -1.94 -0.46 15.00
C TYR A 278 -3.40 -0.74 14.62
N LEU A 279 -4.21 -1.24 15.56
CA LEU A 279 -5.63 -1.47 15.31
C LEU A 279 -6.38 -0.13 15.12
N ASN A 280 -6.02 0.91 15.86
CA ASN A 280 -6.58 2.25 15.66
C ASN A 280 -6.24 2.78 14.25
N GLU A 281 -4.99 2.61 13.80
CA GLU A 281 -4.55 2.96 12.45
C GLU A 281 -5.37 2.22 11.38
N PHE A 282 -5.56 0.91 11.54
CA PHE A 282 -6.37 0.11 10.62
C PHE A 282 -7.82 0.62 10.54
N PHE A 283 -8.50 0.78 11.66
CA PHE A 283 -9.91 1.15 11.63
C PHE A 283 -10.17 2.64 11.34
N GLN A 284 -9.46 3.54 12.00
CA GLN A 284 -9.69 4.99 11.90
C GLN A 284 -8.99 5.64 10.70
N ARG A 285 -7.81 5.14 10.29
CA ARG A 285 -7.03 5.74 9.18
C ARG A 285 -7.16 4.97 7.88
N THR A 286 -7.58 3.71 7.90
CA THR A 286 -7.76 2.89 6.68
C THR A 286 -9.22 2.66 6.34
N ILE A 287 -9.93 1.88 7.17
CA ILE A 287 -11.27 1.39 6.85
C ILE A 287 -12.28 2.53 6.77
N ALA A 288 -12.42 3.33 7.83
CA ALA A 288 -13.42 4.40 7.85
C ALA A 288 -13.24 5.43 6.73
N PRO A 289 -12.02 5.94 6.42
CA PRO A 289 -11.83 6.86 5.30
C PRO A 289 -12.04 6.22 3.92
N ALA A 290 -11.56 4.99 3.69
CA ALA A 290 -11.73 4.31 2.40
C ALA A 290 -13.20 3.96 2.12
N HIS A 291 -13.91 3.51 3.17
CA HIS A 291 -15.34 3.26 3.14
C HIS A 291 -16.12 4.54 2.81
N LYS A 292 -15.86 5.63 3.56
CA LYS A 292 -16.47 6.94 3.33
C LYS A 292 -16.32 7.40 1.88
N LYS A 293 -15.10 7.38 1.33
CA LYS A 293 -14.85 7.76 -0.07
C LYS A 293 -15.65 6.92 -1.06
N THR A 294 -15.72 5.61 -0.82
CA THR A 294 -16.49 4.69 -1.67
C THR A 294 -17.99 5.04 -1.65
N ILE A 295 -18.54 5.36 -0.47
CA ILE A 295 -19.95 5.77 -0.36
C ILE A 295 -20.19 7.16 -0.97
N GLU A 296 -19.31 8.13 -0.75
CA GLU A 296 -19.41 9.46 -1.35
C GLU A 296 -19.41 9.39 -2.89
N GLN A 297 -18.60 8.49 -3.46
CA GLN A 297 -18.48 8.35 -4.90
C GLN A 297 -19.61 7.51 -5.54
N TYR A 298 -20.13 6.51 -4.82
CA TYR A 298 -21.03 5.50 -5.39
C TYR A 298 -22.35 5.31 -4.63
N GLY A 299 -22.66 6.16 -3.65
CA GLY A 299 -23.79 5.98 -2.73
C GLY A 299 -25.14 5.86 -3.42
N GLN A 300 -25.40 6.68 -4.44
CA GLN A 300 -26.63 6.59 -5.23
C GLN A 300 -26.73 5.25 -5.98
N PHE A 301 -25.64 4.84 -6.63
CA PHE A 301 -25.57 3.56 -7.33
C PHE A 301 -25.82 2.39 -6.37
N ILE A 302 -25.28 2.47 -5.15
CA ILE A 302 -25.49 1.44 -4.11
C ILE A 302 -26.95 1.43 -3.64
N ALA A 303 -27.56 2.59 -3.44
CA ALA A 303 -28.96 2.71 -3.02
C ALA A 303 -29.95 2.10 -4.03
N GLU A 304 -29.65 2.25 -5.32
CA GLU A 304 -30.46 1.72 -6.43
C GLU A 304 -30.14 0.25 -6.76
N SER A 305 -29.10 -0.33 -6.15
CA SER A 305 -28.65 -1.68 -6.47
C SER A 305 -29.52 -2.75 -5.79
N ASP A 306 -30.05 -3.67 -6.58
CA ASP A 306 -30.78 -4.85 -6.10
C ASP A 306 -29.81 -5.95 -5.68
N ILE A 307 -29.09 -5.69 -4.58
CA ILE A 307 -28.03 -6.54 -4.07
C ILE A 307 -28.41 -7.04 -2.68
N ASP A 308 -28.37 -8.36 -2.49
CA ASP A 308 -28.51 -8.95 -1.17
C ASP A 308 -27.20 -8.84 -0.36
N TRP A 309 -27.13 -7.79 0.45
CA TRP A 309 -26.02 -7.52 1.38
C TRP A 309 -25.96 -8.48 2.59
N ALA A 310 -26.98 -9.32 2.79
CA ALA A 310 -26.97 -10.37 3.81
C ALA A 310 -26.30 -11.67 3.32
N SER A 311 -26.15 -11.86 2.00
CA SER A 311 -25.54 -13.07 1.43
C SER A 311 -24.01 -13.11 1.60
N LYS A 312 -23.46 -14.32 1.84
CA LYS A 312 -22.01 -14.59 1.94
C LYS A 312 -21.27 -14.47 0.61
N THR A 313 -21.98 -14.52 -0.51
CA THR A 313 -21.40 -14.71 -1.84
C THR A 313 -21.95 -13.70 -2.83
N GLN A 314 -21.03 -13.11 -3.59
CA GLN A 314 -21.31 -12.27 -4.74
C GLN A 314 -22.40 -12.90 -5.64
N PRO A 315 -23.41 -12.13 -6.09
CA PRO A 315 -24.28 -12.57 -7.17
C PRO A 315 -23.43 -12.96 -8.37
N ARG A 316 -23.52 -14.23 -8.82
CA ARG A 316 -22.66 -14.79 -9.88
C ARG A 316 -22.67 -13.99 -11.18
N ASP A 317 -23.71 -13.17 -11.41
CA ASP A 317 -23.91 -12.39 -12.63
C ASP A 317 -23.45 -10.92 -12.55
N THR A 318 -22.81 -10.48 -11.47
CA THR A 318 -22.27 -9.10 -11.36
C THR A 318 -20.78 -9.04 -11.71
N GLU A 319 -20.44 -9.36 -12.96
CA GLU A 319 -19.23 -8.83 -13.59
C GLU A 319 -19.39 -7.32 -13.77
N GLY A 320 -18.56 -6.51 -13.09
CA GLY A 320 -18.45 -5.08 -13.37
C GLY A 320 -18.79 -4.10 -12.23
N ILE A 321 -19.29 -4.54 -11.06
CA ILE A 321 -19.62 -3.60 -9.98
C ILE A 321 -18.43 -3.43 -9.02
N ALA A 322 -17.46 -2.60 -9.42
CA ALA A 322 -16.27 -2.30 -8.60
C ALA A 322 -16.61 -1.76 -7.18
N PRO A 323 -17.60 -0.85 -6.99
CA PRO A 323 -17.94 -0.31 -5.66
C PRO A 323 -18.48 -1.36 -4.69
N TYR A 324 -19.33 -2.27 -5.18
CA TYR A 324 -19.84 -3.39 -4.39
C TYR A 324 -18.71 -4.26 -3.84
N ARG A 325 -17.75 -4.62 -4.70
CA ARG A 325 -16.60 -5.45 -4.30
C ARG A 325 -15.75 -4.76 -3.24
N LEU A 326 -15.61 -3.44 -3.32
CA LEU A 326 -14.90 -2.65 -2.31
C LEU A 326 -15.59 -2.71 -0.96
N LEU A 327 -16.91 -2.44 -0.90
CA LEU A 327 -17.67 -2.47 0.35
C LEU A 327 -17.67 -3.84 1.03
N PHE A 328 -17.86 -4.90 0.24
CA PHE A 328 -17.71 -6.28 0.75
C PHE A 328 -16.30 -6.55 1.27
N THR A 329 -15.27 -6.06 0.56
CA THR A 329 -13.87 -6.19 0.97
C THR A 329 -13.61 -5.50 2.32
N TYR A 330 -14.12 -4.27 2.51
CA TYR A 330 -13.98 -3.55 3.79
C TYR A 330 -14.67 -4.30 4.92
N ARG A 331 -15.93 -4.72 4.72
CA ARG A 331 -16.69 -5.46 5.73
C ARG A 331 -16.01 -6.78 6.09
N GLN A 332 -15.57 -7.55 5.09
CA GLN A 332 -14.91 -8.83 5.30
C GLN A 332 -13.64 -8.68 6.16
N TYR A 333 -12.71 -7.81 5.75
CA TYR A 333 -11.44 -7.69 6.48
C TYR A 333 -11.59 -6.99 7.83
N SER A 334 -12.60 -6.14 8.00
CA SER A 334 -12.98 -5.62 9.32
C SER A 334 -13.43 -6.73 10.27
N VAL A 335 -14.26 -7.67 9.79
CA VAL A 335 -14.71 -8.82 10.57
C VAL A 335 -13.55 -9.78 10.87
N ASP A 336 -12.68 -10.07 9.88
CA ASP A 336 -11.50 -10.91 10.09
C ASP A 336 -10.60 -10.33 11.21
N VAL A 337 -10.35 -9.02 11.21
CA VAL A 337 -9.53 -8.37 12.24
C VAL A 337 -10.20 -8.39 13.61
N ILE A 338 -11.53 -8.22 13.67
CA ILE A 338 -12.29 -8.41 14.92
C ILE A 338 -12.14 -9.84 15.43
N GLY A 339 -12.22 -10.85 14.56
CA GLY A 339 -11.96 -12.24 14.93
C GLY A 339 -10.61 -12.42 15.64
N TYR A 340 -9.55 -11.78 15.11
CA TYR A 340 -8.23 -11.81 15.76
C TYR A 340 -8.18 -11.05 17.10
N ILE A 341 -8.91 -9.95 17.24
CA ILE A 341 -9.02 -9.21 18.52
C ILE A 341 -9.70 -10.07 19.58
N LEU A 342 -10.80 -10.74 19.22
CA LEU A 342 -11.55 -11.60 20.12
C LEU A 342 -10.71 -12.81 20.53
N ASP A 343 -10.04 -13.45 19.59
CA ASP A 343 -9.10 -14.54 19.88
C ASP A 343 -8.01 -14.10 20.89
N TYR A 344 -7.40 -12.94 20.67
CA TYR A 344 -6.43 -12.37 21.62
C TYR A 344 -7.03 -12.19 23.01
N TYR A 345 -8.22 -11.60 23.12
CA TYR A 345 -8.88 -11.39 24.39
C TYR A 345 -9.16 -12.72 25.11
N THR A 346 -9.62 -13.76 24.42
CA THR A 346 -9.87 -15.06 25.06
C THR A 346 -8.62 -15.71 25.63
N ARG A 347 -7.45 -15.45 25.03
CA ARG A 347 -6.17 -15.99 25.48
C ARG A 347 -5.58 -15.18 26.64
N ASN A 348 -5.68 -13.86 26.57
CA ASN A 348 -4.97 -12.93 27.47
C ASN A 348 -5.86 -12.24 28.52
N GLU A 349 -7.18 -12.32 28.40
CA GLU A 349 -8.16 -11.61 29.25
C GLU A 349 -7.95 -10.08 29.28
N GLU A 350 -7.31 -9.53 28.25
CA GLU A 350 -7.06 -8.11 28.06
C GLU A 350 -7.36 -7.69 26.62
N TRP A 351 -8.00 -6.53 26.44
CA TRP A 351 -8.31 -6.02 25.11
C TRP A 351 -7.08 -5.40 24.44
N PRO A 352 -6.73 -5.83 23.21
CA PRO A 352 -5.64 -5.24 22.44
C PRO A 352 -6.03 -3.89 21.83
N MET A 353 -7.24 -3.39 22.10
CA MET A 353 -7.81 -2.14 21.56
C MET A 353 -8.76 -1.52 22.59
N ASN A 354 -8.95 -0.20 22.52
CA ASN A 354 -10.01 0.45 23.30
C ASN A 354 -11.39 0.13 22.67
N LEU A 355 -12.28 -0.52 23.43
CA LEU A 355 -13.63 -0.88 22.98
C LEU A 355 -14.43 0.34 22.49
N ARG A 356 -14.28 1.50 23.14
CA ARG A 356 -14.93 2.73 22.70
C ARG A 356 -14.46 3.15 21.31
N THR A 357 -13.18 2.96 21.00
CA THR A 357 -12.65 3.25 19.66
C THR A 357 -13.24 2.31 18.60
N LEU A 358 -13.40 1.03 18.92
CA LEU A 358 -14.07 0.07 18.03
C LEU A 358 -15.53 0.48 17.77
N GLN A 359 -16.23 0.85 18.85
CA GLN A 359 -17.60 1.34 18.79
C GLN A 359 -17.72 2.61 17.95
N ASP A 360 -16.90 3.64 18.21
CA ASP A 360 -16.87 4.92 17.47
C ASP A 360 -16.66 4.71 15.96
N VAL A 361 -15.75 3.80 15.60
CA VAL A 361 -15.50 3.46 14.19
C VAL A 361 -16.76 2.87 13.56
N TRP A 362 -17.40 1.91 14.22
CA TRP A 362 -18.58 1.22 13.69
C TRP A 362 -19.77 2.17 13.58
N THR A 363 -19.99 3.02 14.58
CA THR A 363 -20.96 4.11 14.55
C THR A 363 -20.68 5.03 13.36
N SER A 364 -19.41 5.43 13.14
CA SER A 364 -19.02 6.25 11.98
C SER A 364 -19.32 5.57 10.64
N LEU A 365 -19.02 4.27 10.52
CA LEU A 365 -19.32 3.49 9.31
C LEU A 365 -20.83 3.47 9.03
N ILE A 366 -21.68 3.25 10.05
CA ILE A 366 -23.13 3.30 9.90
C ILE A 366 -23.59 4.66 9.42
N ILE A 367 -23.15 5.74 10.07
CA ILE A 367 -23.54 7.12 9.71
C ILE A 367 -23.24 7.37 8.23
N GLN A 368 -22.07 6.93 7.74
CA GLN A 368 -21.67 7.10 6.35
C GLN A 368 -22.60 6.36 5.37
N THR A 369 -23.25 5.27 5.80
CA THR A 369 -24.13 4.48 4.92
C THR A 369 -25.57 4.98 4.83
N PHE A 370 -26.02 5.90 5.69
CA PHE A 370 -27.41 6.35 5.64
C PHE A 370 -27.76 6.92 4.26
N GLY A 371 -28.90 6.48 3.71
CA GLY A 371 -29.31 6.77 2.34
C GLY A 371 -28.89 5.72 1.29
N THR A 372 -28.14 4.68 1.67
CA THR A 372 -27.74 3.57 0.76
C THR A 372 -28.68 2.35 0.80
N GLY A 373 -29.87 2.48 1.39
CA GLY A 373 -30.89 1.44 1.41
C GLY A 373 -30.45 0.16 2.15
N GLU A 374 -30.51 -0.98 1.46
CA GLU A 374 -30.17 -2.31 2.01
C GLU A 374 -28.76 -2.38 2.61
N TYR A 375 -27.80 -1.62 2.07
CA TYR A 375 -26.44 -1.62 2.60
C TYR A 375 -26.37 -0.99 4.00
N ALA A 376 -27.08 0.12 4.24
CA ALA A 376 -27.17 0.74 5.56
C ALA A 376 -27.77 -0.22 6.58
N ARG A 377 -28.83 -0.95 6.19
CA ARG A 377 -29.45 -1.98 7.03
C ARG A 377 -28.46 -3.11 7.37
N ALA A 378 -27.66 -3.56 6.41
CA ALA A 378 -26.63 -4.58 6.64
C ALA A 378 -25.50 -4.11 7.57
N MET A 379 -25.15 -2.82 7.54
CA MET A 379 -24.18 -2.24 8.47
C MET A 379 -24.75 -2.11 9.88
N CYS A 380 -26.00 -1.64 10.05
CA CYS A 380 -26.70 -1.67 11.34
C CYS A 380 -26.79 -3.10 11.90
N ARG A 381 -27.10 -4.08 11.04
CA ARG A 381 -27.13 -5.50 11.42
C ARG A 381 -25.78 -5.97 11.96
N SER A 382 -24.69 -5.62 11.26
CA SER A 382 -23.33 -6.00 11.66
C SER A 382 -22.91 -5.37 12.99
N TYR A 383 -23.44 -4.19 13.34
CA TYR A 383 -23.24 -3.57 14.65
C TYR A 383 -23.97 -4.33 15.76
N ILE A 384 -25.22 -4.73 15.55
CA ILE A 384 -25.98 -5.53 16.53
C ILE A 384 -25.24 -6.85 16.82
N ASP A 385 -24.72 -7.50 15.77
CA ASP A 385 -23.96 -8.74 15.91
C ASP A 385 -22.63 -8.53 16.65
N LEU A 386 -21.90 -7.45 16.34
CA LEU A 386 -20.68 -7.09 17.07
C LEU A 386 -20.97 -6.77 18.54
N ALA A 387 -22.02 -5.98 18.82
CA ALA A 387 -22.43 -5.63 20.17
C ALA A 387 -22.79 -6.89 20.98
N TYR A 388 -23.50 -7.85 20.38
CA TYR A 388 -23.76 -9.14 21.00
C TYR A 388 -22.45 -9.82 21.40
N VAL A 389 -21.54 -10.04 20.45
CA VAL A 389 -20.28 -10.76 20.70
C VAL A 389 -19.43 -10.07 21.78
N VAL A 390 -19.32 -8.74 21.76
CA VAL A 390 -18.57 -7.98 22.77
C VAL A 390 -19.25 -8.06 24.14
N CYS A 391 -20.57 -7.88 24.22
CA CYS A 391 -21.31 -7.90 25.49
C CYS A 391 -21.37 -9.29 26.13
N GLN A 392 -21.19 -10.35 25.34
CA GLN A 392 -21.05 -11.69 25.86
C GLN A 392 -19.73 -11.86 26.63
N LEU A 393 -18.65 -11.21 26.15
CA LEU A 393 -17.35 -11.19 26.84
C LEU A 393 -17.35 -10.22 28.04
N GLU A 394 -17.92 -9.03 27.89
CA GLU A 394 -18.01 -8.02 28.95
C GLU A 394 -19.43 -7.44 29.06
N LYS A 395 -20.20 -7.97 30.00
CA LYS A 395 -21.61 -7.60 30.20
C LYS A 395 -21.83 -6.13 30.55
N GLU A 396 -20.82 -5.46 31.09
CA GLU A 396 -20.91 -4.07 31.57
C GLU A 396 -21.08 -3.05 30.43
N HIS A 397 -20.70 -3.40 29.19
CA HIS A 397 -20.73 -2.46 28.07
C HIS A 397 -22.06 -2.37 27.31
N ARG A 398 -23.06 -3.20 27.63
CA ARG A 398 -24.33 -3.21 26.87
C ARG A 398 -24.99 -1.84 26.76
N ARG A 399 -24.99 -1.05 27.84
CA ARG A 399 -25.61 0.28 27.85
C ARG A 399 -24.88 1.26 26.93
N ASP A 400 -23.55 1.17 26.84
CA ASP A 400 -22.75 2.01 25.95
C ASP A 400 -23.12 1.74 24.48
N TRP A 401 -23.17 0.46 24.08
CA TRP A 401 -23.57 0.03 22.73
C TRP A 401 -25.02 0.39 22.40
N ALA A 402 -25.92 0.31 23.38
CA ALA A 402 -27.32 0.70 23.21
C ALA A 402 -27.48 2.22 23.03
N THR A 403 -26.70 3.01 23.79
CA THR A 403 -26.76 4.48 23.76
C THR A 403 -26.37 5.02 22.38
N GLU A 404 -25.31 4.49 21.76
CA GLU A 404 -24.90 4.93 20.43
C GLU A 404 -25.95 4.62 19.35
N LEU A 405 -26.56 3.42 19.38
CA LEU A 405 -27.66 3.11 18.46
C LEU A 405 -28.89 4.00 18.70
N ALA A 406 -29.21 4.34 19.96
CA ALA A 406 -30.30 5.25 20.30
C ALA A 406 -30.05 6.65 19.71
N ILE A 407 -28.84 7.19 19.89
CA ILE A 407 -28.42 8.48 19.30
C ILE A 407 -28.54 8.45 17.78
N LEU A 408 -28.13 7.34 17.13
CA LEU A 408 -28.26 7.19 15.69
C LEU A 408 -29.72 7.15 15.24
N GLN A 409 -30.60 6.49 16.00
CA GLN A 409 -32.01 6.33 15.68
C GLN A 409 -32.80 7.66 15.76
N ASP A 410 -32.41 8.57 16.65
CA ASP A 410 -33.11 9.85 16.84
C ASP A 410 -32.65 10.97 15.89
N ASN A 411 -31.39 10.95 15.41
CA ASN A 411 -30.79 12.10 14.72
C ASN A 411 -30.78 12.01 13.18
N TYR A 412 -31.19 10.90 12.57
CA TYR A 412 -31.03 10.64 11.14
C TYR A 412 -32.30 9.99 10.54
N PRO A 413 -32.48 9.97 9.20
CA PRO A 413 -33.49 9.12 8.53
C PRO A 413 -33.18 7.60 8.65
N SER A 414 -32.51 7.23 9.74
CA SER A 414 -31.93 5.93 10.07
C SER A 414 -32.90 5.02 10.83
N GLN A 415 -34.00 5.57 11.36
CA GLN A 415 -34.91 4.84 12.24
C GLN A 415 -35.40 3.55 11.59
N ASP A 416 -35.92 3.63 10.37
CA ASP A 416 -36.42 2.47 9.62
C ASP A 416 -35.30 1.45 9.37
N CYS A 417 -34.09 1.90 9.07
CA CYS A 417 -32.94 1.02 8.84
C CYS A 417 -32.54 0.25 10.11
N ILE A 418 -32.54 0.91 11.27
CA ILE A 418 -32.18 0.30 12.57
C ILE A 418 -33.30 -0.66 13.01
N ASP A 419 -34.56 -0.25 12.90
CA ASP A 419 -35.70 -1.08 13.25
C ASP A 419 -35.80 -2.34 12.36
N ASP A 420 -35.54 -2.20 11.06
CA ASP A 420 -35.46 -3.34 10.14
C ASP A 420 -34.25 -4.23 10.45
N ALA A 421 -33.11 -3.68 10.86
CA ALA A 421 -31.95 -4.47 11.25
C ALA A 421 -32.24 -5.33 12.50
N PHE A 422 -32.97 -4.79 13.49
CA PHE A 422 -33.48 -5.56 14.63
C PHE A 422 -34.48 -6.64 14.20
N ARG A 423 -35.38 -6.33 13.27
CA ARG A 423 -36.34 -7.33 12.74
C ARG A 423 -35.62 -8.48 12.05
N LEU A 424 -34.64 -8.17 11.20
CA LEU A 424 -33.79 -9.17 10.55
C LEU A 424 -32.97 -9.98 11.54
N ALA A 425 -32.52 -9.36 12.64
CA ALA A 425 -31.81 -10.06 13.69
C ALA A 425 -32.66 -11.14 14.37
N LEU A 426 -33.92 -10.81 14.64
CA LEU A 426 -34.88 -11.73 15.25
C LEU A 426 -35.37 -12.81 14.27
N ASP A 427 -35.46 -12.49 12.98
CA ASP A 427 -35.93 -13.43 11.94
C ASP A 427 -34.85 -14.40 11.47
N LYS A 428 -33.62 -13.90 11.28
CA LYS A 428 -32.53 -14.65 10.64
C LYS A 428 -31.41 -15.09 11.59
N GLY A 429 -31.42 -14.63 12.85
CA GLY A 429 -30.34 -14.89 13.80
C GLY A 429 -29.02 -14.21 13.43
N ILE A 430 -27.96 -14.49 14.21
CA ILE A 430 -26.62 -13.91 14.04
C ILE A 430 -26.10 -14.09 12.61
N THR A 431 -25.44 -13.08 12.02
CA THR A 431 -24.96 -13.25 10.65
C THR A 431 -23.86 -14.31 10.53
N PRO A 432 -23.86 -15.14 9.47
CA PRO A 432 -22.91 -16.26 9.32
C PRO A 432 -21.42 -15.88 9.26
N ALA A 433 -21.09 -14.60 9.07
CA ALA A 433 -19.72 -14.10 9.11
C ALA A 433 -19.22 -13.98 10.56
N PHE A 434 -20.03 -13.40 11.44
CA PHE A 434 -19.74 -13.36 12.88
C PHE A 434 -19.81 -14.75 13.50
N GLU A 435 -20.73 -15.60 13.05
CA GLU A 435 -20.79 -17.01 13.47
C GLU A 435 -19.49 -17.77 13.16
N ALA A 436 -18.93 -17.61 11.96
CA ALA A 436 -17.70 -18.30 11.56
C ALA A 436 -16.47 -17.82 12.35
N GLU A 437 -16.36 -16.52 12.63
CA GLU A 437 -15.29 -16.01 13.51
C GLU A 437 -15.47 -16.48 14.96
N THR A 438 -16.73 -16.55 15.42
CA THR A 438 -17.07 -17.13 16.73
C THR A 438 -16.63 -18.60 16.83
N GLN A 439 -16.88 -19.40 15.78
CA GLN A 439 -16.43 -20.79 15.67
C GLN A 439 -14.89 -20.93 15.62
N ARG A 440 -14.18 -20.02 14.96
CA ARG A 440 -12.70 -20.05 14.94
C ARG A 440 -12.10 -19.83 16.33
N VAL A 441 -12.69 -18.94 17.11
CA VAL A 441 -12.30 -18.69 18.50
C VAL A 441 -12.58 -19.92 19.38
N THR A 442 -13.67 -20.67 19.15
CA THR A 442 -13.98 -21.90 19.92
C THR A 442 -12.96 -23.03 19.77
N THR A 443 -12.47 -23.26 18.55
CA THR A 443 -11.71 -24.47 18.21
C THR A 443 -10.22 -24.40 18.58
N ALA A 444 -9.72 -23.22 18.95
CA ALA A 444 -8.33 -23.03 19.33
C ALA A 444 -8.05 -23.34 20.82
N ASN A 445 -9.09 -23.50 21.66
CA ASN A 445 -8.93 -23.65 23.10
C ASN A 445 -10.04 -24.52 23.71
N ASP A 446 -9.92 -25.84 23.57
CA ASP A 446 -10.88 -26.83 24.12
C ASP A 446 -11.06 -26.73 25.65
N GLU A 447 -10.18 -26.01 26.36
CA GLU A 447 -10.23 -25.86 27.82
C GLU A 447 -10.89 -24.55 28.32
N ARG A 448 -11.21 -23.57 27.45
CA ARG A 448 -11.90 -22.31 27.84
C ARG A 448 -13.33 -22.23 27.31
N TRP A 449 -14.22 -22.80 28.11
CA TRP A 449 -15.65 -23.08 27.94
C TRP A 449 -16.61 -21.86 27.89
N PHE A 450 -16.47 -20.96 26.90
CA PHE A 450 -17.45 -19.87 26.70
C PHE A 450 -18.17 -19.93 25.34
N PHE A 451 -17.43 -19.97 24.24
CA PHE A 451 -18.04 -19.95 22.92
C PHE A 451 -18.67 -21.28 22.49
N ASN A 452 -18.27 -22.41 23.10
CA ASN A 452 -18.96 -23.70 22.92
C ASN A 452 -20.41 -23.64 23.42
N LYS A 453 -20.75 -22.77 24.40
CA LYS A 453 -22.16 -22.58 24.80
C LYS A 453 -23.00 -21.82 23.76
N ILE A 454 -22.39 -20.89 23.03
CA ILE A 454 -23.07 -20.12 21.98
C ILE A 454 -23.21 -20.96 20.70
N MET A 455 -22.27 -21.87 20.44
CA MET A 455 -22.20 -22.67 19.20
C MET A 455 -22.69 -24.12 19.32
N ASP A 456 -22.83 -24.70 20.53
CA ASP A 456 -23.58 -25.94 20.77
C ASP A 456 -25.10 -25.72 20.81
N LEU A 457 -25.58 -24.56 20.32
CA LEU A 457 -26.95 -24.44 19.84
C LEU A 457 -26.99 -25.17 18.48
N PRO A 458 -27.47 -26.42 18.40
CA PRO A 458 -27.94 -26.90 17.11
C PRO A 458 -28.94 -25.86 16.61
N HIS A 459 -29.03 -25.75 15.30
CA HIS A 459 -29.87 -24.82 14.54
C HIS A 459 -31.36 -24.65 14.98
N PRO A 460 -32.00 -25.38 15.93
CA PRO A 460 -33.35 -25.05 16.38
C PRO A 460 -33.50 -23.91 17.41
N ASP A 461 -32.56 -23.63 18.31
CA ASP A 461 -32.85 -22.78 19.48
C ASP A 461 -32.01 -21.50 19.52
N MET A 462 -32.19 -20.62 18.52
CA MET A 462 -31.65 -19.24 18.50
C MET A 462 -32.21 -18.34 19.64
N THR A 463 -32.82 -18.94 20.66
CA THR A 463 -33.55 -18.30 21.75
C THR A 463 -32.67 -17.37 22.59
N GLU A 464 -31.39 -17.72 22.82
CA GLU A 464 -30.48 -16.88 23.62
C GLU A 464 -30.09 -15.60 22.86
N TYR A 465 -29.73 -15.73 21.59
CA TYR A 465 -29.44 -14.58 20.73
C TYR A 465 -30.68 -13.69 20.55
N GLU A 466 -31.83 -14.28 20.23
CA GLU A 466 -33.09 -13.56 20.09
C GLU A 466 -33.51 -12.86 21.39
N ALA A 467 -33.40 -13.55 22.53
CA ALA A 467 -33.71 -12.96 23.84
C ALA A 467 -32.78 -11.77 24.13
N TRP A 468 -31.48 -11.91 23.86
CA TRP A 468 -30.53 -10.82 24.01
C TRP A 468 -30.87 -9.66 23.06
N VAL A 469 -31.22 -9.91 21.80
CA VAL A 469 -31.58 -8.86 20.83
C VAL A 469 -32.85 -8.12 21.28
N ARG A 470 -33.85 -8.82 21.82
CA ARG A 470 -35.05 -8.19 22.39
C ARG A 470 -34.71 -7.29 23.58
N GLU A 471 -33.85 -7.77 24.47
CA GLU A 471 -33.38 -7.01 25.63
C GLU A 471 -32.55 -5.80 25.21
N PHE A 472 -31.65 -5.97 24.24
CA PHE A 472 -30.82 -4.91 23.69
C PHE A 472 -31.67 -3.85 22.99
N LYS A 473 -32.68 -4.24 22.21
CA LYS A 473 -33.65 -3.30 21.62
C LYS A 473 -34.37 -2.49 22.71
N LYS A 474 -34.81 -3.16 23.78
CA LYS A 474 -35.42 -2.47 24.93
C LYS A 474 -34.47 -1.44 25.55
N SER A 475 -33.19 -1.79 25.72
CA SER A 475 -32.19 -0.84 26.20
C SER A 475 -31.97 0.35 25.26
N VAL A 476 -31.99 0.13 23.93
CA VAL A 476 -31.95 1.21 22.94
C VAL A 476 -33.17 2.12 23.10
N ASP A 477 -34.37 1.55 23.15
CA ASP A 477 -35.62 2.31 23.32
C ASP A 477 -35.67 3.09 24.66
N GLU A 478 -35.13 2.52 25.74
CA GLU A 478 -35.00 3.18 27.04
C GLU A 478 -34.01 4.36 26.98
N CYS A 479 -32.87 4.21 26.28
CA CYS A 479 -31.88 5.29 26.15
C CYS A 479 -32.39 6.48 25.30
N ARG A 480 -33.43 6.29 24.48
CA ARG A 480 -34.07 7.37 23.71
C ARG A 480 -35.01 8.23 24.54
N GLN A 481 -35.54 7.69 25.63
CA GLN A 481 -36.42 8.46 26.52
C GLN A 481 -35.52 9.29 27.45
N PRO A 482 -35.56 10.64 27.39
CA PRO A 482 -34.79 11.44 28.35
C PRO A 482 -35.26 11.04 29.74
N GLU A 483 -34.30 10.76 30.64
CA GLU A 483 -34.57 10.50 32.05
C GLU A 483 -35.47 11.63 32.56
N THR A 484 -36.76 11.33 32.68
CA THR A 484 -37.73 12.21 33.32
C THR A 484 -37.57 11.95 34.81
N GLY A 485 -36.50 12.53 35.35
CA GLY A 485 -36.18 12.60 36.77
C GLY A 485 -36.15 14.04 37.23
#